data_AF-A0A4W5N4U5-F1
#
_entry.id   AF-A0A4W5N4U5-F1
#
_cell.length_a   1.000
_cell.length_b   1.000
_cell.length_c   1.000
_cell.angle_alpha   90.00
_cell.angle_beta   90.00
_cell.angle_gamma   90.00
#
_symmetry.space_group_name_H-M   'P 1'
#
loop_
_entity.id
_entity.type
_entity.pdbx_description
1 polymer ?
#
loop_
_entity_poly.entity_id
_entity_poly.type
_entity_poly.pdbx_seq_one_letter_code
_entity_poly.pdbx_strand_id
1 'polypeptide(L)'
;SLSLSLSLSLSLTLILSLRLFLSLRCGYITSPGYPLEYPPHQNCQWVITAPEPSQRIVLNFNPHFELERLDCRYDFIEIRDGGSDTAELLGKHCSNIAPPAIISSGTALHIKFVSDYAHQGAGFSLRYEIFKTGSEFCFRNFTSPSGVIESPGFPDKYPHNLECSYIIITPPHMDVTLTFLTFDLENDPLLSGEGDCKYDWLDVWDGLPQVGPLIGRYCGTKIPPEIKSLSGLLSLSFHTDMAVAKDGFSARYNMTHKQVSDPFHCSTAFGLESGKISDDQISASSSFYDGRWSPRQARLNNIDNAWTPSEDSTKEYIQVDLHFLKVLTGISTQGAVSKETQKSYYVTTFKLEVSTNGEDWMTYRYSKNPKMFHANTDPSEVVLNRIPQPVLARFVRIRPQSWKNGIALRFELYGCQIIDAPCSEMQGLLSGLLPDAQISASSARDMLWSPGNARLVASHSGWFPGPAQPLAGEEWLQVDLGVPKTVRGIITQGARGGEGTSSTDNRAFVRKYRVAHSLDGKDWGFVMDSKTSLPKIFEGNTHYDTPELRRFEETLAQFVRIYPERWSPAGIGMRVEILGCDVPGKPELCTGVSHSFYSGQSEFAVFCEGSSTQRCTRSSVSWQFLAWNSLHL
;
A
#
# COMPACT_ATOMS: atom_id res chain seq x y z
N SER A 1 6.64 -91.64 19.40
CA SER A 1 5.29 -91.69 19.99
C SER A 1 4.67 -90.32 19.91
N LEU A 2 3.52 -90.25 19.24
CA LEU A 2 2.48 -89.20 19.23
C LEU A 2 2.83 -87.72 18.97
N SER A 3 2.37 -87.29 17.79
CA SER A 3 1.72 -86.03 17.41
C SER A 3 0.98 -85.24 18.51
N LEU A 4 1.04 -83.89 18.47
CA LEU A 4 -0.06 -83.02 17.98
C LEU A 4 0.37 -81.54 17.83
N SER A 5 0.07 -81.00 16.64
CA SER A 5 -0.23 -79.62 16.22
C SER A 5 -0.15 -78.45 17.20
N LEU A 6 0.51 -77.37 16.79
CA LEU A 6 -0.20 -76.14 16.37
C LEU A 6 0.68 -75.27 15.47
N SER A 7 0.17 -75.04 14.26
CA SER A 7 0.67 -74.09 13.27
C SER A 7 0.26 -72.67 13.65
N LEU A 8 1.20 -71.73 13.70
CA LEU A 8 0.92 -70.34 13.38
C LEU A 8 2.03 -69.79 12.47
N SER A 9 1.66 -69.61 11.22
CA SER A 9 2.38 -68.86 10.20
C SER A 9 2.39 -67.38 10.54
N LEU A 10 3.57 -66.77 10.65
CA LEU A 10 3.71 -65.35 10.34
C LEU A 10 4.32 -65.24 8.94
N SER A 11 3.43 -65.07 7.97
CA SER A 11 3.75 -64.67 6.61
C SER A 11 4.32 -63.25 6.63
N LEU A 12 5.57 -63.13 6.19
CA LEU A 12 6.23 -61.88 5.87
C LEU A 12 5.63 -61.33 4.56
N THR A 13 4.52 -60.59 4.64
CA THR A 13 3.98 -59.84 3.50
C THR A 13 4.58 -58.45 3.51
N LEU A 14 5.74 -58.30 2.86
CA LEU A 14 6.29 -57.00 2.50
C LEU A 14 5.38 -56.39 1.43
N ILE A 15 4.42 -55.56 1.84
CA ILE A 15 3.66 -54.72 0.91
C ILE A 15 4.65 -53.70 0.36
N LEU A 16 5.19 -53.96 -0.84
CA LEU A 16 5.86 -52.95 -1.64
C LEU A 16 4.81 -51.90 -2.04
N SER A 17 4.60 -50.87 -1.21
CA SER A 17 4.03 -49.63 -1.72
C SER A 17 5.11 -48.97 -2.55
N LEU A 18 5.01 -49.09 -3.87
CA LEU A 18 5.87 -48.36 -4.80
C LEU A 18 5.49 -46.86 -4.71
N ARG A 19 5.95 -46.15 -3.68
CA ARG A 19 5.93 -44.68 -3.65
C ARG A 19 7.05 -44.20 -4.55
N LEU A 20 6.73 -43.98 -5.82
CA LEU A 20 7.61 -43.26 -6.74
C LEU A 20 7.79 -41.83 -6.22
N PHE A 21 8.92 -41.56 -5.55
CA PHE A 21 9.37 -40.19 -5.35
C PHE A 21 9.95 -39.70 -6.68
N LEU A 22 9.12 -39.07 -7.52
CA LEU A 22 9.57 -38.41 -8.75
C LEU A 22 10.05 -36.99 -8.42
N SER A 23 11.35 -36.77 -8.54
CA SER A 23 11.97 -35.44 -8.46
C SER A 23 11.75 -34.63 -9.75
N LEU A 24 11.30 -33.37 -9.61
CA LEU A 24 11.60 -32.22 -10.47
C LEU A 24 11.38 -32.33 -12.00
N ARG A 25 10.43 -33.13 -12.49
CA ARG A 25 10.07 -33.10 -13.93
C ARG A 25 8.57 -33.04 -14.14
N CYS A 26 8.16 -32.26 -15.13
CA CYS A 26 6.81 -32.36 -15.70
C CYS A 26 6.54 -33.83 -16.05
N GLY A 27 5.36 -34.32 -15.68
CA GLY A 27 4.97 -35.71 -15.89
C GLY A 27 3.63 -35.81 -16.58
N TYR A 28 3.30 -37.03 -16.99
CA TYR A 28 2.01 -37.35 -17.58
C TYR A 28 1.28 -38.36 -16.71
N ILE A 29 -0.03 -38.18 -16.56
CA ILE A 29 -0.94 -39.16 -15.98
C ILE A 29 -1.94 -39.50 -17.08
N THR A 30 -2.15 -40.78 -17.30
CA THR A 30 -3.12 -41.28 -18.27
C THR A 30 -4.04 -42.31 -17.64
N SER A 31 -5.21 -42.50 -18.22
CA SER A 31 -5.99 -43.71 -17.95
C SER A 31 -5.19 -44.96 -18.36
N PRO A 32 -5.38 -46.12 -17.70
CA PRO A 32 -4.71 -47.35 -18.10
C PRO A 32 -5.06 -47.68 -19.56
N GLY A 33 -4.06 -47.96 -20.39
CA GLY A 33 -4.27 -48.32 -21.80
C GLY A 33 -4.30 -47.16 -22.80
N TYR A 34 -4.34 -45.89 -22.36
CA TYR A 34 -4.38 -44.72 -23.25
C TYR A 34 -3.29 -44.78 -24.34
N PRO A 35 -3.61 -44.51 -25.64
CA PRO A 35 -4.88 -44.01 -26.18
C PRO A 35 -5.89 -45.11 -26.57
N LEU A 36 -5.68 -46.37 -26.18
CA LEU A 36 -6.66 -47.43 -26.34
C LEU A 36 -7.75 -47.34 -25.26
N GLU A 37 -8.83 -48.10 -25.45
CA GLU A 37 -9.93 -48.15 -24.49
C GLU A 37 -9.44 -48.53 -23.09
N TYR A 38 -9.84 -47.75 -22.08
CA TYR A 38 -9.49 -48.05 -20.70
C TYR A 38 -10.23 -49.31 -20.21
N PRO A 39 -9.71 -50.07 -19.23
CA PRO A 39 -10.40 -51.27 -18.74
C PRO A 39 -11.67 -50.95 -17.92
N PRO A 40 -12.63 -51.89 -17.80
CA PRO A 40 -13.74 -51.79 -16.85
C PRO A 40 -13.29 -51.87 -15.39
N HIS A 41 -14.15 -51.42 -14.48
CA HIS A 41 -14.02 -51.53 -13.02
C HIS A 41 -12.74 -50.93 -12.42
N GLN A 42 -12.26 -49.83 -12.98
CA GLN A 42 -11.08 -49.15 -12.48
C GLN A 42 -11.41 -48.17 -11.37
N ASN A 43 -10.50 -48.04 -10.42
CA ASN A 43 -10.52 -47.00 -9.39
C ASN A 43 -9.07 -46.60 -9.13
N CYS A 44 -8.57 -45.67 -9.95
CA CYS A 44 -7.21 -45.19 -9.89
C CYS A 44 -7.17 -43.86 -9.13
N GLN A 45 -6.17 -43.70 -8.27
CA GLN A 45 -5.98 -42.49 -7.47
C GLN A 45 -4.52 -42.05 -7.52
N TRP A 46 -4.31 -40.75 -7.73
CA TRP A 46 -3.00 -40.13 -7.75
C TRP A 46 -3.01 -38.91 -6.86
N VAL A 47 -1.93 -38.71 -6.13
CA VAL A 47 -1.67 -37.48 -5.38
C VAL A 47 -0.40 -36.87 -5.95
N ILE A 48 -0.52 -35.66 -6.49
CA ILE A 48 0.60 -34.87 -6.97
C ILE A 48 0.94 -33.87 -5.87
N THR A 49 2.19 -33.86 -5.42
CA THR A 49 2.68 -32.93 -4.41
C THR A 49 3.86 -32.13 -4.94
N ALA A 50 3.79 -30.81 -4.79
CA ALA A 50 4.93 -29.93 -4.99
C ALA A 50 5.90 -30.04 -3.81
N PRO A 51 7.22 -29.98 -4.05
CA PRO A 51 8.24 -30.10 -3.01
C PRO A 51 8.26 -28.90 -2.05
N GLU A 52 7.88 -27.70 -2.51
CA GLU A 52 7.99 -26.47 -1.71
C GLU A 52 6.59 -25.88 -1.36
N PRO A 53 6.41 -25.29 -0.16
CA PRO A 53 5.13 -24.73 0.32
C PRO A 53 4.53 -23.62 -0.56
N SER A 54 5.38 -22.87 -1.27
CA SER A 54 5.02 -21.71 -2.09
C SER A 54 4.69 -22.09 -3.54
N GLN A 55 5.04 -23.30 -3.96
CA GLN A 55 4.76 -23.79 -5.31
C GLN A 55 3.30 -24.20 -5.46
N ARG A 56 2.78 -24.07 -6.68
CA ARG A 56 1.46 -24.57 -7.10
C ARG A 56 1.63 -25.55 -8.26
N ILE A 57 0.57 -26.29 -8.59
CA ILE A 57 0.57 -27.32 -9.62
C ILE A 57 -0.44 -26.91 -10.69
N VAL A 58 -0.04 -26.98 -11.96
CA VAL A 58 -0.96 -26.83 -13.10
C VAL A 58 -1.15 -28.16 -13.81
N LEU A 59 -2.40 -28.47 -14.15
CA LEU A 59 -2.81 -29.63 -14.94
C LEU A 59 -3.31 -29.16 -16.31
N ASN A 60 -2.73 -29.72 -17.37
CA ASN A 60 -3.13 -29.47 -18.75
C ASN A 60 -3.60 -30.78 -19.39
N PHE A 61 -4.87 -30.84 -19.79
CA PHE A 61 -5.43 -32.03 -20.44
C PHE A 61 -5.11 -32.06 -21.93
N ASN A 62 -4.82 -33.25 -22.45
CA ASN A 62 -4.74 -33.49 -23.88
C ASN A 62 -6.16 -33.37 -24.48
N PRO A 63 -6.36 -32.60 -25.57
CA PRO A 63 -7.66 -32.50 -26.24
C PRO A 63 -8.24 -33.85 -26.70
N HIS A 64 -7.41 -34.88 -26.91
CA HIS A 64 -7.86 -36.24 -27.13
C HIS A 64 -8.29 -36.88 -25.80
N PHE A 65 -9.55 -36.61 -25.43
CA PHE A 65 -10.20 -37.01 -24.19
C PHE A 65 -11.54 -37.67 -24.51
N GLU A 66 -11.78 -38.87 -24.00
CA GLU A 66 -13.03 -39.61 -24.23
C GLU A 66 -13.36 -40.54 -23.07
N LEU A 67 -14.37 -40.15 -22.29
CA LEU A 67 -14.99 -40.93 -21.22
C LEU A 67 -16.50 -41.02 -21.45
N GLU A 68 -17.16 -42.01 -20.85
CA GLU A 68 -18.62 -42.21 -20.99
C GLU A 68 -19.43 -40.93 -20.66
N ARG A 69 -20.43 -40.62 -21.51
CA ARG A 69 -21.14 -39.32 -21.50
C ARG A 69 -22.27 -39.17 -20.48
N LEU A 70 -22.68 -40.23 -19.77
CA LEU A 70 -23.92 -40.27 -18.98
C LEU A 70 -23.83 -39.49 -17.65
N ASP A 71 -23.80 -38.14 -17.73
CA ASP A 71 -23.73 -37.19 -16.60
C ASP A 71 -22.64 -37.52 -15.57
N CYS A 72 -21.55 -38.15 -16.03
CA CYS A 72 -20.41 -38.57 -15.22
C CYS A 72 -20.82 -39.46 -14.04
N ARG A 73 -21.90 -40.24 -14.20
CA ARG A 73 -22.44 -41.11 -13.15
C ARG A 73 -21.63 -42.40 -12.98
N TYR A 74 -21.14 -42.93 -14.10
CA TYR A 74 -20.45 -44.21 -14.18
C TYR A 74 -18.95 -43.97 -14.32
N ASP A 75 -18.50 -43.49 -15.49
CA ASP A 75 -17.10 -43.21 -15.76
C ASP A 75 -16.77 -41.72 -15.62
N PHE A 76 -15.73 -41.40 -14.84
CA PHE A 76 -15.33 -40.01 -14.62
C PHE A 76 -13.91 -39.86 -14.12
N ILE A 77 -13.34 -38.69 -14.37
CA ILE A 77 -12.18 -38.17 -13.67
C ILE A 77 -12.60 -37.04 -12.72
N GLU A 78 -12.08 -37.09 -11.50
CA GLU A 78 -12.36 -36.16 -10.42
C GLU A 78 -11.05 -35.53 -9.95
N ILE A 79 -11.03 -34.21 -9.82
CA ILE A 79 -9.86 -33.43 -9.40
C ILE A 79 -10.23 -32.63 -8.15
N ARG A 80 -9.43 -32.77 -7.09
CA ARG A 80 -9.62 -32.08 -5.81
C ARG A 80 -8.38 -31.27 -5.41
N ASP A 81 -8.62 -30.14 -4.75
CA ASP A 81 -7.61 -29.19 -4.30
C ASP A 81 -7.06 -29.55 -2.92
N GLY A 82 -6.09 -30.46 -2.89
CA GLY A 82 -5.47 -30.97 -1.68
C GLY A 82 -4.95 -32.40 -1.86
N GLY A 83 -4.37 -32.95 -0.79
CA GLY A 83 -3.78 -34.30 -0.81
C GLY A 83 -4.75 -35.44 -0.45
N SER A 84 -6.03 -35.14 -0.19
CA SER A 84 -7.03 -36.12 0.28
C SER A 84 -8.27 -36.17 -0.60
N ASP A 85 -9.04 -37.25 -0.46
CA ASP A 85 -10.34 -37.46 -1.10
C ASP A 85 -11.46 -36.61 -0.50
N THR A 86 -11.23 -36.00 0.67
CA THR A 86 -12.13 -35.05 1.35
C THR A 86 -11.89 -33.58 0.97
N ALA A 87 -10.85 -33.30 0.18
CA ALA A 87 -10.49 -31.95 -0.23
C ALA A 87 -11.54 -31.31 -1.17
N GLU A 88 -11.45 -29.99 -1.37
CA GLU A 88 -12.38 -29.23 -2.20
C GLU A 88 -12.42 -29.78 -3.63
N LEU A 89 -13.63 -29.94 -4.20
CA LEU A 89 -13.80 -30.46 -5.54
C LEU A 89 -13.62 -29.35 -6.58
N LEU A 90 -12.52 -29.39 -7.34
CA LEU A 90 -12.27 -28.45 -8.45
C LEU A 90 -13.10 -28.80 -9.68
N GLY A 91 -13.33 -30.10 -9.91
CA GLY A 91 -14.16 -30.53 -11.03
C GLY A 91 -14.29 -32.04 -11.14
N LYS A 92 -15.42 -32.46 -11.70
CA LYS A 92 -15.72 -33.84 -12.09
C LYS A 92 -16.08 -33.85 -13.57
N HIS A 93 -15.35 -34.62 -14.37
CA HIS A 93 -15.38 -34.54 -15.82
C HIS A 93 -15.55 -35.91 -16.47
N CYS A 94 -16.29 -35.93 -17.57
CA CYS A 94 -16.53 -37.05 -18.47
C CYS A 94 -16.92 -36.48 -19.86
N SER A 95 -17.32 -37.30 -20.84
CA SER A 95 -17.57 -36.91 -22.24
C SER A 95 -16.31 -36.82 -23.10
N ASN A 96 -16.41 -36.10 -24.23
CA ASN A 96 -15.40 -35.99 -25.27
C ASN A 96 -14.77 -34.58 -25.30
N ILE A 97 -14.92 -33.81 -24.21
CA ILE A 97 -14.40 -32.45 -24.07
C ILE A 97 -13.42 -32.47 -22.91
N ALA A 98 -12.16 -32.19 -23.21
CA ALA A 98 -11.13 -32.06 -22.19
C ALA A 98 -11.43 -30.87 -21.26
N PRO A 99 -11.19 -31.00 -19.94
CA PRO A 99 -11.30 -29.88 -19.01
C PRO A 99 -10.35 -28.72 -19.37
N PRO A 100 -10.68 -27.47 -18.97
CA PRO A 100 -9.73 -26.37 -19.04
C PRO A 100 -8.52 -26.64 -18.13
N ALA A 101 -7.46 -25.84 -18.27
CA ALA A 101 -6.31 -25.94 -17.38
C ALA A 101 -6.73 -25.69 -15.92
N ILE A 102 -6.29 -26.54 -15.01
CA ILE A 102 -6.62 -26.48 -13.58
C ILE A 102 -5.35 -26.14 -12.81
N ILE A 103 -5.42 -25.12 -11.96
CA ILE A 103 -4.31 -24.69 -11.08
C ILE A 103 -4.71 -24.95 -9.63
N SER A 104 -3.81 -25.54 -8.85
CA SER A 104 -4.04 -25.78 -7.41
C SER A 104 -3.95 -24.49 -6.59
N SER A 105 -4.74 -24.37 -5.53
CA SER A 105 -4.56 -23.30 -4.52
C SER A 105 -3.47 -23.61 -3.50
N GLY A 106 -3.12 -24.90 -3.35
CA GLY A 106 -2.07 -25.38 -2.45
C GLY A 106 -0.96 -26.17 -3.16
N THR A 107 -0.16 -26.90 -2.39
CA THR A 107 0.95 -27.71 -2.89
C THR A 107 0.55 -29.11 -3.34
N ALA A 108 -0.72 -29.49 -3.27
CA ALA A 108 -1.15 -30.84 -3.57
C ALA A 108 -2.46 -30.88 -4.37
N LEU A 109 -2.56 -31.84 -5.29
CA LEU A 109 -3.78 -32.19 -6.00
C LEU A 109 -4.06 -33.68 -5.88
N HIS A 110 -5.32 -34.03 -5.66
CA HIS A 110 -5.80 -35.40 -5.62
C HIS A 110 -6.66 -35.67 -6.85
N ILE A 111 -6.24 -36.64 -7.67
CA ILE A 111 -6.89 -37.03 -8.92
C ILE A 111 -7.43 -38.44 -8.75
N LYS A 112 -8.70 -38.65 -9.10
CA LYS A 112 -9.37 -39.96 -9.03
C LYS A 112 -10.07 -40.28 -10.33
N PHE A 113 -9.78 -41.44 -10.89
CA PHE A 113 -10.45 -41.97 -12.08
C PHE A 113 -11.24 -43.22 -11.71
N VAL A 114 -12.50 -43.28 -12.13
CA VAL A 114 -13.40 -44.41 -11.89
C VAL A 114 -13.99 -44.88 -13.23
N SER A 115 -14.04 -46.20 -13.44
CA SER A 115 -14.81 -46.82 -14.53
C SER A 115 -15.75 -47.93 -14.05
N ASP A 116 -16.85 -48.14 -14.75
CA ASP A 116 -17.85 -49.17 -14.49
C ASP A 116 -17.64 -50.44 -15.36
N TYR A 117 -18.66 -51.29 -15.51
CA TYR A 117 -18.53 -52.56 -16.24
C TYR A 117 -18.66 -52.45 -17.77
N ALA A 118 -19.06 -51.30 -18.33
CA ALA A 118 -19.40 -51.14 -19.74
C ALA A 118 -18.94 -49.79 -20.33
N HIS A 119 -19.08 -49.63 -21.65
CA HIS A 119 -18.93 -48.34 -22.35
C HIS A 119 -17.61 -47.57 -22.15
N GLN A 120 -16.49 -48.24 -22.39
CA GLN A 120 -15.16 -47.61 -22.32
C GLN A 120 -14.85 -46.78 -23.58
N GLY A 121 -13.97 -45.79 -23.43
CA GLY A 121 -13.50 -44.90 -24.50
C GLY A 121 -11.98 -44.75 -24.47
N ALA A 122 -11.41 -43.92 -25.35
CA ALA A 122 -9.95 -43.74 -25.44
C ALA A 122 -9.30 -43.26 -24.12
N GLY A 123 -10.07 -42.66 -23.22
CA GLY A 123 -9.64 -42.27 -21.88
C GLY A 123 -9.09 -40.84 -21.82
N PHE A 124 -8.11 -40.60 -20.96
CA PHE A 124 -7.51 -39.27 -20.79
C PHE A 124 -5.99 -39.34 -20.70
N SER A 125 -5.36 -38.22 -21.07
CA SER A 125 -3.96 -37.92 -20.77
C SER A 125 -3.87 -36.49 -20.28
N LEU A 126 -3.22 -36.27 -19.16
CA LEU A 126 -2.94 -34.94 -18.63
C LEU A 126 -1.45 -34.78 -18.34
N ARG A 127 -0.95 -33.57 -18.56
CA ARG A 127 0.40 -33.15 -18.20
C ARG A 127 0.33 -32.33 -16.92
N TYR A 128 1.11 -32.71 -15.92
CA TYR A 128 1.24 -31.94 -14.70
C TYR A 128 2.64 -31.32 -14.61
N GLU A 129 2.71 -30.09 -14.14
CA GLU A 129 3.97 -29.40 -13.86
C GLU A 129 3.82 -28.40 -12.71
N ILE A 130 4.95 -28.00 -12.13
CA ILE A 130 4.98 -26.92 -11.14
C ILE A 130 4.58 -25.63 -11.86
N PHE A 131 3.54 -24.97 -11.38
CA PHE A 131 3.16 -23.64 -11.81
C PHE A 131 4.18 -22.65 -11.24
N LYS A 132 5.19 -22.33 -12.04
CA LYS A 132 6.23 -21.36 -11.70
C LYS A 132 5.68 -19.96 -11.89
N THR A 133 5.31 -19.29 -10.81
CA THR A 133 4.97 -17.86 -10.85
C THR A 133 6.21 -16.95 -10.91
N GLY A 134 7.42 -17.46 -10.62
CA GLY A 134 8.63 -16.63 -10.53
C GLY A 134 8.64 -15.60 -9.38
N SER A 135 7.53 -15.49 -8.64
CA SER A 135 7.28 -14.48 -7.60
C SER A 135 8.04 -14.74 -6.30
N GLU A 136 8.46 -15.98 -6.04
CA GLU A 136 9.17 -16.37 -4.81
C GLU A 136 10.50 -15.62 -4.60
N PHE A 137 11.11 -15.07 -5.66
CA PHE A 137 12.42 -14.41 -5.62
C PHE A 137 12.38 -12.88 -5.62
N CYS A 138 11.20 -12.26 -5.74
CA CYS A 138 11.08 -10.81 -5.89
C CYS A 138 10.38 -10.09 -4.72
N PHE A 139 10.13 -10.79 -3.62
CA PHE A 139 9.79 -10.16 -2.34
C PHE A 139 11.07 -9.74 -1.61
N ARG A 140 11.33 -8.43 -1.50
CA ARG A 140 12.57 -7.92 -0.89
C ARG A 140 12.34 -6.67 -0.03
N ASN A 141 12.97 -6.66 1.14
CA ASN A 141 13.02 -5.50 2.03
C ASN A 141 14.37 -4.79 1.90
N PHE A 142 14.34 -3.47 1.85
CA PHE A 142 15.50 -2.61 1.70
C PHE A 142 15.64 -1.70 2.93
N THR A 143 16.74 -1.87 3.67
CA THR A 143 17.07 -1.08 4.87
C THR A 143 18.39 -0.31 4.72
N SER A 144 19.15 -0.57 3.66
CA SER A 144 20.41 0.14 3.39
C SER A 144 20.14 1.59 2.99
N PRO A 145 21.01 2.57 3.31
CA PRO A 145 20.77 3.99 3.02
C PRO A 145 20.58 4.33 1.55
N SER A 146 21.13 3.52 0.64
CA SER A 146 20.87 3.64 -0.79
C SER A 146 20.92 2.26 -1.42
N GLY A 147 20.28 2.11 -2.57
CA GLY A 147 20.25 0.86 -3.31
C GLY A 147 19.56 0.99 -4.65
N VAL A 148 19.58 -0.11 -5.40
CA VAL A 148 18.93 -0.23 -6.71
C VAL A 148 17.90 -1.36 -6.62
N ILE A 149 16.73 -1.12 -7.19
CA ILE A 149 15.60 -2.03 -7.30
C ILE A 149 15.35 -2.24 -8.78
N GLU A 150 15.36 -3.50 -9.20
CA GLU A 150 15.24 -3.87 -10.60
C GLU A 150 14.19 -4.96 -10.77
N SER A 151 13.53 -4.99 -11.93
CA SER A 151 12.66 -6.10 -12.29
C SER A 151 13.45 -7.41 -12.38
N PRO A 152 12.85 -8.57 -12.06
CA PRO A 152 13.56 -9.85 -12.09
C PRO A 152 14.12 -10.14 -13.48
N GLY A 153 15.42 -10.41 -13.57
CA GLY A 153 16.10 -10.71 -14.83
C GLY A 153 16.68 -9.50 -15.57
N PHE A 154 16.50 -8.27 -15.06
CA PHE A 154 17.04 -7.06 -15.69
C PHE A 154 18.55 -7.17 -15.99
N PRO A 155 19.03 -6.75 -17.19
CA PRO A 155 18.34 -6.03 -18.25
C PRO A 155 17.59 -6.92 -19.27
N ASP A 156 17.53 -8.24 -19.06
CA ASP A 156 16.69 -9.10 -19.88
C ASP A 156 15.21 -8.92 -19.53
N LYS A 157 14.34 -9.43 -20.41
CA LYS A 157 12.90 -9.32 -20.25
C LYS A 157 12.40 -9.98 -18.96
N TYR A 158 11.46 -9.31 -18.29
CA TYR A 158 10.88 -9.85 -17.06
C TYR A 158 10.03 -11.13 -17.32
N PRO A 159 9.99 -12.06 -16.36
CA PRO A 159 9.08 -13.20 -16.38
C PRO A 159 7.59 -12.80 -16.37
N HIS A 160 6.75 -13.69 -16.90
CA HIS A 160 5.28 -13.58 -16.86
C HIS A 160 4.71 -14.03 -15.51
N ASN A 161 3.49 -13.57 -15.18
CA ASN A 161 2.72 -13.91 -13.97
C ASN A 161 3.45 -13.62 -12.65
N LEU A 162 4.33 -12.62 -12.65
CA LEU A 162 4.97 -12.09 -11.47
C LEU A 162 4.01 -11.29 -10.60
N GLU A 163 4.19 -11.49 -9.30
CA GLU A 163 3.58 -10.78 -8.19
C GLU A 163 4.71 -10.43 -7.23
N CYS A 164 5.31 -9.25 -7.41
CA CYS A 164 6.51 -8.82 -6.69
C CYS A 164 6.22 -7.67 -5.74
N SER A 165 6.89 -7.66 -4.59
CA SER A 165 6.78 -6.56 -3.62
C SER A 165 8.16 -6.16 -3.08
N TYR A 166 8.49 -4.89 -3.27
CA TYR A 166 9.73 -4.27 -2.81
C TYR A 166 9.39 -3.23 -1.74
N ILE A 167 9.90 -3.39 -0.52
CA ILE A 167 9.57 -2.51 0.60
C ILE A 167 10.85 -1.81 1.06
N ILE A 168 10.87 -0.48 0.98
CA ILE A 168 11.96 0.35 1.49
C ILE A 168 11.57 0.86 2.87
N ILE A 169 12.31 0.43 3.89
CA ILE A 169 12.09 0.79 5.29
C ILE A 169 13.11 1.86 5.67
N THR A 170 12.59 3.04 5.99
CA THR A 170 13.41 4.22 6.28
C THR A 170 13.54 4.41 7.79
N PRO A 171 14.76 4.59 8.33
CA PRO A 171 14.95 4.90 9.75
C PRO A 171 14.26 6.22 10.15
N PRO A 172 14.03 6.44 11.47
CA PRO A 172 13.53 7.73 11.96
C PRO A 172 14.40 8.89 11.47
N HIS A 173 13.78 10.04 11.22
CA HIS A 173 14.44 11.26 10.73
C HIS A 173 15.17 11.13 9.37
N MET A 174 14.84 10.12 8.57
CA MET A 174 15.28 10.00 7.19
C MET A 174 14.08 10.07 6.23
N ASP A 175 14.31 10.70 5.08
CA ASP A 175 13.39 10.72 3.96
C ASP A 175 13.94 9.80 2.86
N VAL A 176 13.07 9.13 2.10
CA VAL A 176 13.49 8.32 0.94
C VAL A 176 13.11 9.00 -0.36
N THR A 177 14.07 9.08 -1.28
CA THR A 177 13.85 9.55 -2.65
C THR A 177 14.06 8.38 -3.61
N LEU A 178 13.07 8.08 -4.44
CA LEU A 178 13.07 7.06 -5.47
C LEU A 178 13.15 7.72 -6.85
N THR A 179 14.11 7.27 -7.66
CA THR A 179 14.39 7.78 -9.01
C THR A 179 14.45 6.62 -9.99
N PHE A 180 13.66 6.66 -11.05
CA PHE A 180 13.70 5.65 -12.10
C PHE A 180 14.82 5.96 -13.11
N LEU A 181 15.63 4.95 -13.43
CA LEU A 181 16.70 5.04 -14.42
C LEU A 181 16.20 4.61 -15.80
N THR A 182 15.47 3.49 -15.83
CA THR A 182 14.83 2.91 -17.01
C THR A 182 13.45 2.41 -16.65
N PHE A 183 12.52 2.45 -17.60
CA PHE A 183 11.15 1.98 -17.42
C PHE A 183 10.54 1.61 -18.78
N ASP A 184 10.25 0.33 -18.97
CA ASP A 184 9.56 -0.21 -20.15
C ASP A 184 8.73 -1.44 -19.73
N LEU A 185 7.43 -1.23 -19.57
CA LEU A 185 6.43 -2.26 -19.27
C LEU A 185 5.40 -2.36 -20.40
N GLU A 186 4.70 -3.49 -20.50
CA GLU A 186 3.56 -3.60 -21.42
C GLU A 186 2.50 -2.51 -21.15
N ASN A 187 1.91 -1.97 -22.20
CA ASN A 187 0.77 -1.06 -22.14
C ASN A 187 -0.34 -1.51 -23.08
N ASP A 188 -1.55 -0.96 -22.89
CA ASP A 188 -2.68 -1.23 -23.78
C ASP A 188 -2.42 -0.62 -25.18
N PRO A 189 -2.25 -1.44 -26.24
CA PRO A 189 -1.89 -0.96 -27.57
C PRO A 189 -3.03 -0.20 -28.25
N LEU A 190 -4.26 -0.28 -27.74
CA LEU A 190 -5.45 0.35 -28.33
C LEU A 190 -5.71 1.76 -27.81
N LEU A 191 -5.02 2.19 -26.75
CA LEU A 191 -5.16 3.52 -26.17
C LEU A 191 -3.97 4.40 -26.57
N SER A 192 -4.23 5.43 -27.37
CA SER A 192 -3.27 6.51 -27.66
C SER A 192 -3.17 7.44 -26.44
N GLY A 193 -2.65 6.94 -25.32
CA GLY A 193 -2.54 7.69 -24.05
C GLY A 193 -2.08 6.82 -22.88
N GLU A 194 -2.13 7.38 -21.66
CA GLU A 194 -1.96 6.64 -20.40
C GLU A 194 -3.16 5.70 -20.22
N GLY A 195 -3.11 4.52 -20.85
CA GLY A 195 -4.12 3.48 -20.63
C GLY A 195 -4.14 3.05 -19.16
N ASP A 196 -5.21 2.40 -18.71
CA ASP A 196 -5.41 2.01 -17.30
C ASP A 196 -4.41 0.97 -16.74
N CYS A 197 -3.28 0.74 -17.43
CA CYS A 197 -2.24 -0.24 -17.09
C CYS A 197 -2.83 -1.60 -16.72
N LYS A 198 -3.56 -2.18 -17.68
CA LYS A 198 -4.40 -3.37 -17.48
C LYS A 198 -3.64 -4.69 -17.49
N TYR A 199 -2.49 -4.73 -18.16
CA TYR A 199 -1.69 -5.95 -18.37
C TYR A 199 -0.55 -6.01 -17.36
N ASP A 200 0.49 -5.21 -17.59
CA ASP A 200 1.64 -5.09 -16.69
C ASP A 200 1.65 -3.71 -16.04
N TRP A 201 1.94 -3.66 -14.74
CA TRP A 201 2.00 -2.39 -14.04
C TRP A 201 2.91 -2.42 -12.81
N LEU A 202 3.38 -1.23 -12.45
CA LEU A 202 4.10 -0.95 -11.22
C LEU A 202 3.26 0.03 -10.38
N ASP A 203 2.74 -0.45 -9.25
CA ASP A 203 2.10 0.40 -8.25
C ASP A 203 3.15 0.88 -7.23
N VAL A 204 3.15 2.18 -6.93
CA VAL A 204 4.00 2.76 -5.88
C VAL A 204 3.12 3.26 -4.74
N TRP A 205 3.43 2.84 -3.51
CA TRP A 205 2.61 3.06 -2.32
C TRP A 205 3.37 3.89 -1.28
N ASP A 206 2.70 4.88 -0.67
CA ASP A 206 3.21 5.64 0.48
C ASP A 206 2.93 4.88 1.79
N GLY A 207 3.47 3.67 1.89
CA GLY A 207 3.21 2.74 2.98
C GLY A 207 3.22 1.30 2.48
N LEU A 208 2.62 0.41 3.27
CA LEU A 208 2.50 -1.01 2.90
C LEU A 208 1.54 -1.16 1.71
N PRO A 209 1.80 -2.11 0.78
CA PRO A 209 0.89 -2.35 -0.33
C PRO A 209 -0.54 -2.64 0.16
N GLN A 210 -1.54 -2.08 -0.52
CA GLN A 210 -2.97 -2.21 -0.18
C GLN A 210 -3.39 -1.64 1.19
N VAL A 211 -2.46 -1.01 1.94
CA VAL A 211 -2.75 -0.37 3.23
C VAL A 211 -2.39 1.12 3.20
N GLY A 212 -1.26 1.49 2.61
CA GLY A 212 -0.88 2.88 2.40
C GLY A 212 -1.59 3.49 1.18
N PRO A 213 -1.65 4.83 1.06
CA PRO A 213 -2.18 5.47 -0.14
C PRO A 213 -1.37 5.11 -1.41
N LEU A 214 -2.06 4.80 -2.50
CA LEU A 214 -1.44 4.63 -3.82
C LEU A 214 -0.94 5.99 -4.33
N ILE A 215 0.36 6.12 -4.58
CA ILE A 215 0.96 7.31 -5.18
C ILE A 215 0.60 7.35 -6.67
N GLY A 216 0.86 6.25 -7.37
CA GLY A 216 0.53 6.10 -8.79
C GLY A 216 0.73 4.68 -9.28
N ARG A 217 0.04 4.38 -10.38
CA ARG A 217 0.17 3.16 -11.18
C ARG A 217 0.87 3.52 -12.49
N TYR A 218 1.93 2.81 -12.82
CA TYR A 218 2.78 3.12 -13.98
C TYR A 218 2.92 1.92 -14.92
N CYS A 219 2.89 2.15 -16.23
CA CYS A 219 3.14 1.18 -17.29
C CYS A 219 3.60 1.89 -18.58
N GLY A 220 3.95 1.12 -19.62
CA GLY A 220 4.49 1.66 -20.86
C GLY A 220 5.95 2.12 -20.75
N THR A 221 6.36 3.04 -21.63
CA THR A 221 7.76 3.48 -21.79
C THR A 221 8.08 4.81 -21.10
N LYS A 222 7.09 5.42 -20.44
CA LYS A 222 7.25 6.74 -19.82
C LYS A 222 7.86 6.57 -18.44
N ILE A 223 9.02 7.18 -18.23
CA ILE A 223 9.74 7.12 -16.94
C ILE A 223 8.91 7.84 -15.86
N PRO A 224 8.56 7.17 -14.75
CA PRO A 224 7.83 7.80 -13.66
C PRO A 224 8.62 8.98 -13.04
N PRO A 225 7.93 10.02 -12.54
CA PRO A 225 8.59 11.16 -11.90
C PRO A 225 9.33 10.75 -10.62
N GLU A 226 10.24 11.61 -10.16
CA GLU A 226 10.91 11.42 -8.87
C GLU A 226 9.89 11.42 -7.72
N ILE A 227 9.98 10.41 -6.85
CA ILE A 227 9.06 10.23 -5.71
C ILE A 227 9.85 10.41 -4.42
N LYS A 228 9.46 11.39 -3.61
CA LYS A 228 10.03 11.61 -2.27
C LYS A 228 9.00 11.29 -1.19
N SER A 229 9.15 10.15 -0.52
CA SER A 229 8.28 9.73 0.58
C SER A 229 8.88 10.07 1.95
N LEU A 230 7.96 10.39 2.86
CA LEU A 230 8.21 10.96 4.19
C LEU A 230 7.52 10.15 5.30
N SER A 231 6.86 9.04 4.94
CA SER A 231 6.02 8.23 5.83
C SER A 231 6.80 7.14 6.58
N GLY A 232 8.11 7.03 6.32
CA GLY A 232 9.00 6.00 6.85
C GLY A 232 8.99 4.69 6.07
N LEU A 233 8.03 4.50 5.15
CA LEU A 233 7.90 3.27 4.38
C LEU A 233 7.40 3.56 2.96
N LEU A 234 8.16 3.13 1.95
CA LEU A 234 7.81 3.26 0.54
C LEU A 234 7.82 1.88 -0.10
N SER A 235 6.71 1.47 -0.73
CA SER A 235 6.60 0.13 -1.33
C SER A 235 6.31 0.20 -2.82
N LEU A 236 6.80 -0.79 -3.55
CA LEU A 236 6.53 -0.99 -4.98
C LEU A 236 5.92 -2.38 -5.16
N SER A 237 4.78 -2.46 -5.87
CA SER A 237 4.16 -3.72 -6.27
C SER A 237 4.25 -3.86 -7.78
N PHE A 238 4.98 -4.86 -8.25
CA PHE A 238 5.16 -5.13 -9.68
C PHE A 238 4.35 -6.36 -10.09
N HIS A 239 3.43 -6.15 -11.02
CA HIS A 239 2.50 -7.15 -11.53
C HIS A 239 2.72 -7.35 -13.02
N THR A 240 2.70 -8.61 -13.46
CA THR A 240 2.80 -8.96 -14.89
C THR A 240 1.78 -10.02 -15.25
N ASP A 241 1.30 -10.00 -16.48
CA ASP A 241 0.33 -10.95 -16.97
C ASP A 241 0.99 -12.21 -17.60
N MET A 242 0.18 -13.02 -18.29
CA MET A 242 0.62 -14.29 -18.89
C MET A 242 1.35 -14.15 -20.23
N ALA A 243 1.52 -12.94 -20.77
CA ALA A 243 2.08 -12.69 -22.09
C ALA A 243 2.93 -11.40 -22.15
N VAL A 244 3.49 -11.12 -23.33
CA VAL A 244 4.18 -9.87 -23.72
C VAL A 244 5.08 -9.22 -22.65
N ALA A 245 6.31 -9.71 -22.51
CA ALA A 245 7.32 -9.08 -21.65
C ALA A 245 8.15 -8.02 -22.39
N LYS A 246 8.44 -6.92 -21.68
CA LYS A 246 9.34 -5.82 -22.05
C LYS A 246 10.63 -5.85 -21.23
N ASP A 247 11.45 -4.81 -21.35
CA ASP A 247 12.78 -4.74 -20.71
C ASP A 247 12.70 -4.50 -19.20
N GLY A 248 11.55 -4.08 -18.67
CA GLY A 248 11.32 -3.92 -17.24
C GLY A 248 11.73 -2.56 -16.71
N PHE A 249 12.16 -2.51 -15.44
CA PHE A 249 12.54 -1.25 -14.79
C PHE A 249 13.80 -1.41 -13.94
N SER A 250 14.54 -0.31 -13.83
CA SER A 250 15.63 -0.14 -12.85
C SER A 250 15.45 1.21 -12.16
N ALA A 251 15.38 1.19 -10.83
CA ALA A 251 15.14 2.36 -10.01
C ALA A 251 16.15 2.42 -8.86
N ARG A 252 16.63 3.62 -8.55
CA ARG A 252 17.55 3.88 -7.45
C ARG A 252 16.82 4.63 -6.35
N TYR A 253 16.99 4.17 -5.12
CA TYR A 253 16.53 4.88 -3.94
C TYR A 253 17.70 5.41 -3.12
N ASN A 254 17.50 6.56 -2.49
CA ASN A 254 18.47 7.17 -1.58
C ASN A 254 17.76 7.77 -0.37
N MET A 255 18.27 7.45 0.81
CA MET A 255 17.79 7.96 2.09
C MET A 255 18.63 9.18 2.48
N THR A 256 17.96 10.26 2.86
CA THR A 256 18.60 11.51 3.26
C THR A 256 18.12 11.93 4.64
N HIS A 257 19.02 12.43 5.48
CA HIS A 257 18.64 13.00 6.77
C HIS A 257 17.72 14.20 6.57
N LYS A 258 16.64 14.21 7.34
CA LYS A 258 15.70 15.30 7.40
C LYS A 258 16.34 16.51 8.07
N GLN A 259 16.52 17.59 7.32
CA GLN A 259 16.96 18.86 7.88
C GLN A 259 15.75 19.66 8.35
N VAL A 260 15.53 19.71 9.67
CA VAL A 260 14.51 20.59 10.28
C VAL A 260 15.16 21.96 10.52
N SER A 261 14.77 22.98 9.74
CA SER A 261 15.23 24.35 9.95
C SER A 261 14.38 25.05 11.02
N ASP A 262 15.03 25.65 12.02
CA ASP A 262 14.40 26.53 13.01
C ASP A 262 14.86 27.98 12.75
N PRO A 263 13.96 28.98 12.51
CA PRO A 263 12.50 28.93 12.57
C PRO A 263 11.83 28.27 11.36
N PHE A 264 10.89 27.37 11.65
CA PHE A 264 10.06 26.71 10.65
C PHE A 264 8.92 27.64 10.18
N HIS A 265 8.88 27.94 8.88
CA HIS A 265 7.80 28.68 8.25
C HIS A 265 7.11 27.83 7.16
N CYS A 266 5.82 27.55 7.35
CA CYS A 266 5.01 26.78 6.40
C CYS A 266 4.55 27.64 5.20
N SER A 267 5.50 28.11 4.41
CA SER A 267 5.26 28.99 3.25
C SER A 267 6.18 28.69 2.07
N THR A 268 6.69 27.46 1.99
CA THR A 268 7.55 27.00 0.89
C THR A 268 6.72 26.76 -0.37
N ALA A 269 7.26 27.09 -1.55
CA ALA A 269 6.61 26.79 -2.82
C ALA A 269 6.64 25.27 -3.08
N PHE A 270 5.51 24.70 -3.50
CA PHE A 270 5.43 23.27 -3.82
C PHE A 270 6.10 22.92 -5.15
N GLY A 271 6.22 23.88 -6.06
CA GLY A 271 7.19 23.82 -7.14
C GLY A 271 6.58 23.70 -8.53
N LEU A 272 5.46 24.39 -8.76
CA LEU A 272 4.97 24.64 -10.12
C LEU A 272 6.00 25.45 -10.91
N GLU A 273 6.56 26.52 -10.33
CA GLU A 273 7.60 27.33 -10.99
C GLU A 273 8.93 26.56 -11.12
N SER A 274 9.34 25.87 -10.06
CA SER A 274 10.64 25.18 -10.01
C SER A 274 10.71 23.88 -10.83
N GLY A 275 9.58 23.36 -11.30
CA GLY A 275 9.50 22.06 -11.98
C GLY A 275 9.45 20.82 -11.08
N LYS A 276 9.50 20.98 -9.74
CA LYS A 276 9.35 19.85 -8.79
C LYS A 276 8.00 19.16 -8.89
N ILE A 277 6.94 19.93 -9.19
CA ILE A 277 5.67 19.35 -9.64
C ILE A 277 5.84 19.06 -11.12
N SER A 278 5.80 17.78 -11.50
CA SER A 278 5.90 17.33 -12.89
C SER A 278 4.67 17.71 -13.70
N ASP A 279 4.73 17.61 -15.03
CA ASP A 279 3.59 17.96 -15.88
C ASP A 279 2.40 17.00 -15.71
N ASP A 280 2.67 15.75 -15.35
CA ASP A 280 1.66 14.70 -15.16
C ASP A 280 0.81 14.94 -13.92
N GLN A 281 1.39 15.65 -12.95
CA GLN A 281 0.70 16.09 -11.75
C GLN A 281 -0.26 17.25 -12.03
N ILE A 282 -0.23 17.85 -13.22
CA ILE A 282 -1.04 19.02 -13.58
C ILE A 282 -2.07 18.61 -14.64
N SER A 283 -3.34 18.60 -14.24
CA SER A 283 -4.46 18.29 -15.13
C SER A 283 -5.49 19.41 -15.09
N ALA A 284 -6.46 19.40 -16.00
CA ALA A 284 -7.54 20.37 -16.02
C ALA A 284 -8.83 19.74 -16.52
N SER A 285 -9.95 20.43 -16.32
CA SER A 285 -11.25 20.06 -16.89
C SER A 285 -11.22 19.97 -18.41
N SER A 286 -10.52 20.92 -19.04
CA SER A 286 -10.35 21.01 -20.48
C SER A 286 -9.12 21.90 -20.79
N SER A 287 -8.74 21.97 -22.06
CA SER A 287 -7.72 22.91 -22.52
C SER A 287 -8.03 23.41 -23.92
N PHE A 288 -7.55 24.60 -24.25
CA PHE A 288 -7.71 25.18 -25.58
C PHE A 288 -7.06 24.29 -26.66
N TYR A 289 -7.78 24.09 -27.77
CA TYR A 289 -7.50 23.04 -28.76
C TYR A 289 -6.16 23.16 -29.50
N ASP A 290 -5.51 24.33 -29.48
CA ASP A 290 -4.28 24.57 -30.23
C ASP A 290 -3.00 24.07 -29.53
N GLY A 291 -3.14 23.51 -28.31
CA GLY A 291 -2.04 22.98 -27.51
C GLY A 291 -1.14 24.05 -26.89
N ARG A 292 -1.37 25.34 -27.15
CA ARG A 292 -0.56 26.47 -26.64
C ARG A 292 -1.13 27.10 -25.38
N TRP A 293 -2.19 26.52 -24.81
CA TRP A 293 -2.78 26.91 -23.53
C TRP A 293 -3.09 25.71 -22.63
N SER A 294 -2.21 24.71 -22.71
CA SER A 294 -2.30 23.45 -21.99
C SER A 294 -2.05 23.61 -20.49
N PRO A 295 -2.45 22.63 -19.64
CA PRO A 295 -2.28 22.71 -18.19
C PRO A 295 -0.83 22.92 -17.73
N ARG A 296 0.15 22.32 -18.43
CA ARG A 296 1.59 22.52 -18.18
C ARG A 296 2.04 23.98 -18.25
N GLN A 297 1.32 24.83 -18.98
CA GLN A 297 1.65 26.24 -19.12
C GLN A 297 1.14 27.10 -17.94
N ALA A 298 0.41 26.50 -16.99
CA ALA A 298 -0.09 27.17 -15.80
C ALA A 298 0.96 27.42 -14.72
N ARG A 299 2.24 27.08 -14.95
CA ARG A 299 3.32 27.35 -14.01
C ARG A 299 3.49 28.86 -13.82
N LEU A 300 3.66 29.30 -12.57
CA LEU A 300 3.93 30.71 -12.26
C LEU A 300 5.14 31.21 -13.06
N ASN A 301 5.10 32.47 -13.51
CA ASN A 301 6.13 33.11 -14.32
C ASN A 301 6.48 32.41 -15.64
N ASN A 302 5.67 31.45 -16.09
CA ASN A 302 5.86 30.84 -17.41
C ASN A 302 5.80 31.90 -18.51
N ILE A 303 6.74 31.81 -19.45
CA ILE A 303 6.88 32.73 -20.58
C ILE A 303 5.98 32.36 -21.76
N ASP A 304 5.52 31.11 -21.85
CA ASP A 304 4.72 30.59 -22.96
C ASP A 304 3.24 30.54 -22.59
N ASN A 305 2.55 31.68 -22.69
CA ASN A 305 1.12 31.86 -22.41
C ASN A 305 0.74 31.39 -20.97
N ALA A 306 -0.39 30.70 -20.82
CA ALA A 306 -0.95 30.19 -19.56
C ALA A 306 -1.85 28.99 -19.83
N TRP A 307 -2.48 28.41 -18.81
CA TRP A 307 -3.61 27.51 -19.05
C TRP A 307 -4.89 28.29 -19.36
N THR A 308 -5.61 27.83 -20.38
CA THR A 308 -6.96 28.28 -20.74
C THR A 308 -7.80 27.05 -21.08
N PRO A 309 -9.02 26.91 -20.51
CA PRO A 309 -9.94 25.83 -20.85
C PRO A 309 -10.46 25.93 -22.29
N SER A 310 -11.17 24.91 -22.76
CA SER A 310 -11.82 24.94 -24.08
C SER A 310 -12.96 25.96 -24.15
N GLU A 311 -13.63 26.21 -23.01
CA GLU A 311 -14.71 27.19 -22.89
C GLU A 311 -14.56 28.02 -21.60
N ASP A 312 -14.85 29.32 -21.67
CA ASP A 312 -14.82 30.20 -20.51
C ASP A 312 -16.08 30.00 -19.63
N SER A 313 -15.98 29.11 -18.64
CA SER A 313 -17.10 28.75 -17.75
C SER A 313 -16.66 28.66 -16.29
N THR A 314 -17.58 28.98 -15.37
CA THR A 314 -17.34 28.86 -13.92
C THR A 314 -17.28 27.40 -13.44
N LYS A 315 -17.55 26.44 -14.34
CA LYS A 315 -17.42 25.01 -14.10
C LYS A 315 -16.01 24.49 -14.36
N GLU A 316 -15.18 25.22 -15.10
CA GLU A 316 -13.82 24.81 -15.41
C GLU A 316 -12.92 24.81 -14.17
N TYR A 317 -11.87 24.00 -14.22
CA TYR A 317 -10.88 23.91 -13.17
C TYR A 317 -9.52 23.50 -13.72
N ILE A 318 -8.47 23.97 -13.04
CA ILE A 318 -7.14 23.36 -13.12
C ILE A 318 -6.84 22.66 -11.81
N GLN A 319 -6.17 21.52 -11.89
CA GLN A 319 -5.91 20.59 -10.81
C GLN A 319 -4.42 20.28 -10.69
N VAL A 320 -3.96 20.12 -9.46
CA VAL A 320 -2.63 19.60 -9.14
C VAL A 320 -2.76 18.41 -8.20
N ASP A 321 -2.14 17.27 -8.53
CA ASP A 321 -1.88 16.16 -7.60
C ASP A 321 -0.51 16.34 -6.93
N LEU A 322 -0.51 16.57 -5.62
CA LEU A 322 0.71 16.74 -4.83
C LEU A 322 1.40 15.41 -4.48
N HIS A 323 0.82 14.27 -4.88
CA HIS A 323 1.15 12.87 -4.55
C HIS A 323 1.03 12.51 -3.07
N PHE A 324 1.38 13.43 -2.18
CA PHE A 324 1.37 13.28 -0.73
C PHE A 324 0.45 14.30 -0.08
N LEU A 325 -0.02 14.00 1.13
CA LEU A 325 -0.83 14.92 1.92
C LEU A 325 0.04 16.07 2.44
N LYS A 326 -0.23 17.30 1.97
CA LYS A 326 0.52 18.52 2.35
C LYS A 326 -0.37 19.54 3.02
N VAL A 327 0.24 20.44 3.79
CA VAL A 327 -0.43 21.59 4.40
C VAL A 327 -0.41 22.75 3.40
N LEU A 328 -1.56 23.12 2.85
CA LEU A 328 -1.72 24.24 1.93
C LEU A 328 -1.99 25.54 2.72
N THR A 329 -1.15 26.56 2.54
CA THR A 329 -1.21 27.84 3.27
C THR A 329 -1.38 29.06 2.35
N GLY A 330 -1.10 28.94 1.06
CA GLY A 330 -1.24 30.05 0.14
C GLY A 330 -1.30 29.63 -1.32
N ILE A 331 -1.83 30.52 -2.15
CA ILE A 331 -1.93 30.37 -3.61
C ILE A 331 -1.55 31.71 -4.21
N SER A 332 -0.60 31.72 -5.14
CA SER A 332 -0.35 32.90 -5.97
C SER A 332 -0.91 32.67 -7.37
N THR A 333 -1.47 33.72 -7.97
CA THR A 333 -2.04 33.66 -9.32
C THR A 333 -1.51 34.79 -10.20
N GLN A 334 -1.45 34.53 -11.50
CA GLN A 334 -1.07 35.44 -12.57
C GLN A 334 -1.99 35.19 -13.77
N GLY A 335 -2.25 36.23 -14.57
CA GLY A 335 -2.88 36.08 -15.88
C GLY A 335 -1.86 35.72 -16.96
N ALA A 336 -2.15 36.06 -18.22
CA ALA A 336 -1.17 36.04 -19.31
C ALA A 336 -1.50 37.04 -20.42
N VAL A 337 -0.49 37.35 -21.21
CA VAL A 337 -0.63 38.06 -22.48
C VAL A 337 -0.37 37.05 -23.59
N SER A 338 -1.33 36.88 -24.50
CA SER A 338 -1.17 35.98 -25.65
C SER A 338 0.00 36.42 -26.51
N LYS A 339 0.96 35.52 -26.75
CA LYS A 339 2.09 35.79 -27.64
C LYS A 339 1.65 36.11 -29.06
N GLU A 340 0.57 35.49 -29.51
CA GLU A 340 0.04 35.60 -30.86
C GLU A 340 -0.71 36.90 -31.10
N THR A 341 -1.54 37.30 -30.14
CA THR A 341 -2.52 38.38 -30.32
C THR A 341 -2.22 39.63 -29.50
N GLN A 342 -1.26 39.54 -28.57
CA GLN A 342 -0.94 40.59 -27.59
C GLN A 342 -2.14 41.01 -26.72
N LYS A 343 -3.19 40.18 -26.67
CA LYS A 343 -4.34 40.40 -25.80
C LYS A 343 -4.06 39.88 -24.40
N SER A 344 -4.51 40.64 -23.41
CA SER A 344 -4.40 40.32 -22.00
C SER A 344 -5.59 39.51 -21.51
N TYR A 345 -5.35 38.45 -20.75
CA TYR A 345 -6.34 37.56 -20.15
C TYR A 345 -5.97 37.28 -18.69
N TYR A 346 -6.93 37.30 -17.79
CA TYR A 346 -6.66 37.00 -16.38
C TYR A 346 -7.94 36.69 -15.60
N VAL A 347 -7.80 35.79 -14.62
CA VAL A 347 -8.85 35.49 -13.63
C VAL A 347 -8.86 36.58 -12.57
N THR A 348 -10.05 37.12 -12.26
CA THR A 348 -10.24 38.17 -11.24
C THR A 348 -10.74 37.61 -9.91
N THR A 349 -11.49 36.49 -9.92
CA THR A 349 -11.85 35.76 -8.69
C THR A 349 -11.91 34.26 -8.93
N PHE A 350 -11.62 33.47 -7.88
CA PHE A 350 -11.71 32.01 -7.92
C PHE A 350 -12.21 31.41 -6.60
N LYS A 351 -12.62 30.14 -6.66
CA LYS A 351 -12.86 29.27 -5.51
C LYS A 351 -11.79 28.17 -5.46
N LEU A 352 -11.52 27.69 -4.26
CA LEU A 352 -10.61 26.58 -3.99
C LEU A 352 -11.41 25.32 -3.69
N GLU A 353 -11.07 24.22 -4.33
CA GLU A 353 -11.52 22.87 -3.99
C GLU A 353 -10.32 22.00 -3.63
N VAL A 354 -10.47 21.13 -2.62
CA VAL A 354 -9.40 20.23 -2.16
C VAL A 354 -9.94 18.83 -1.94
N SER A 355 -9.06 17.83 -2.07
CA SER A 355 -9.39 16.42 -1.85
C SER A 355 -8.17 15.63 -1.36
N THR A 356 -8.40 14.53 -0.64
CA THR A 356 -7.35 13.57 -0.29
C THR A 356 -7.16 12.45 -1.31
N ASN A 357 -8.19 12.14 -2.10
CA ASN A 357 -8.23 10.98 -3.00
C ASN A 357 -8.53 11.32 -4.48
N GLY A 358 -8.92 12.56 -4.79
CA GLY A 358 -9.24 13.00 -6.15
C GLY A 358 -10.69 12.71 -6.56
N GLU A 359 -11.46 12.02 -5.71
CA GLU A 359 -12.86 11.66 -5.95
C GLU A 359 -13.82 12.48 -5.08
N ASP A 360 -13.50 12.59 -3.79
CA ASP A 360 -14.30 13.30 -2.81
C ASP A 360 -13.78 14.73 -2.65
N TRP A 361 -14.54 15.71 -3.15
CA TRP A 361 -14.10 17.11 -3.18
C TRP A 361 -14.80 17.97 -2.13
N MET A 362 -14.02 18.84 -1.47
CA MET A 362 -14.53 19.88 -0.59
C MET A 362 -14.23 21.26 -1.17
N THR A 363 -15.27 22.08 -1.37
CA THR A 363 -15.09 23.52 -1.61
C THR A 363 -14.66 24.20 -0.32
N TYR A 364 -13.51 24.90 -0.34
CA TYR A 364 -12.98 25.61 0.81
C TYR A 364 -13.95 26.68 1.30
N ARG A 365 -14.21 26.66 2.60
CA ARG A 365 -15.10 27.61 3.29
C ARG A 365 -14.31 28.38 4.33
N TYR A 366 -14.69 29.63 4.50
CA TYR A 366 -14.24 30.42 5.63
C TYR A 366 -15.49 30.98 6.30
N SER A 367 -15.73 30.60 7.56
CA SER A 367 -17.04 30.72 8.21
C SER A 367 -18.09 29.83 7.53
N LYS A 368 -19.30 30.34 7.26
CA LYS A 368 -20.42 29.53 6.72
C LYS A 368 -20.41 29.36 5.20
N ASN A 369 -19.77 30.29 4.47
CA ASN A 369 -19.89 30.40 3.02
C ASN A 369 -18.61 29.93 2.31
N PRO A 370 -18.72 29.47 1.04
CA PRO A 370 -17.56 29.25 0.18
C PRO A 370 -16.69 30.51 0.11
N LYS A 371 -15.39 30.35 0.31
CA LYS A 371 -14.46 31.48 0.27
C LYS A 371 -14.21 31.86 -1.19
N MET A 372 -14.52 33.12 -1.51
CA MET A 372 -14.11 33.77 -2.76
C MET A 372 -12.74 34.40 -2.55
N PHE A 373 -11.78 34.02 -3.41
CA PHE A 373 -10.45 34.62 -3.46
C PHE A 373 -10.42 35.69 -4.55
N HIS A 374 -9.85 36.85 -4.22
CA HIS A 374 -9.63 37.93 -5.19
C HIS A 374 -8.26 37.69 -5.83
N ALA A 375 -8.24 37.58 -7.16
CA ALA A 375 -7.06 37.25 -7.93
C ALA A 375 -6.54 38.52 -8.63
N ASN A 376 -6.31 38.46 -9.93
CA ASN A 376 -5.53 39.44 -10.65
C ASN A 376 -6.35 40.64 -11.13
N THR A 377 -5.71 41.80 -11.21
CA THR A 377 -6.23 43.03 -11.84
C THR A 377 -5.62 43.31 -13.21
N ASP A 378 -4.53 42.63 -13.54
CA ASP A 378 -3.74 42.73 -14.77
C ASP A 378 -3.13 41.35 -15.12
N PRO A 379 -2.55 41.15 -16.32
CA PRO A 379 -2.07 39.83 -16.74
C PRO A 379 -0.68 39.43 -16.18
N SER A 380 0.06 40.34 -15.54
CA SER A 380 1.49 40.16 -15.25
C SER A 380 1.83 40.07 -13.76
N GLU A 381 1.18 40.87 -12.92
CA GLU A 381 1.47 40.91 -11.49
C GLU A 381 1.04 39.63 -10.77
N VAL A 382 1.86 39.18 -9.83
CA VAL A 382 1.59 38.03 -8.97
C VAL A 382 0.69 38.48 -7.82
N VAL A 383 -0.48 37.86 -7.67
CA VAL A 383 -1.36 38.10 -6.52
C VAL A 383 -1.30 36.91 -5.59
N LEU A 384 -0.74 37.10 -4.39
CA LEU A 384 -0.67 36.09 -3.33
C LEU A 384 -1.90 36.15 -2.42
N ASN A 385 -2.67 35.06 -2.38
CA ASN A 385 -3.74 34.83 -1.44
C ASN A 385 -3.28 33.86 -0.33
N ARG A 386 -3.21 34.34 0.91
CA ARG A 386 -3.02 33.48 2.08
C ARG A 386 -4.34 32.80 2.44
N ILE A 387 -4.29 31.50 2.71
CA ILE A 387 -5.43 30.73 3.16
C ILE A 387 -5.62 31.01 4.67
N PRO A 388 -6.75 31.60 5.10
CA PRO A 388 -6.93 32.02 6.49
C PRO A 388 -6.79 30.90 7.52
N GLN A 389 -7.26 29.71 7.16
CA GLN A 389 -7.09 28.47 7.92
C GLN A 389 -6.43 27.44 7.01
N PRO A 390 -5.14 27.10 7.24
CA PRO A 390 -4.43 26.09 6.47
C PRO A 390 -5.22 24.80 6.35
N VAL A 391 -5.17 24.17 5.18
CA VAL A 391 -5.94 22.96 4.88
C VAL A 391 -5.00 21.84 4.45
N LEU A 392 -5.28 20.61 4.88
CA LEU A 392 -4.56 19.43 4.41
C LEU A 392 -5.18 18.94 3.10
N ALA A 393 -4.37 18.76 2.07
CA ALA A 393 -4.82 18.32 0.76
C ALA A 393 -3.72 17.54 0.02
N ARG A 394 -4.14 16.57 -0.80
CA ARG A 394 -3.30 15.96 -1.83
C ARG A 394 -3.63 16.57 -3.20
N PHE A 395 -4.91 16.66 -3.51
CA PHE A 395 -5.40 17.27 -4.74
C PHE A 395 -5.90 18.69 -4.49
N VAL A 396 -5.49 19.61 -5.34
CA VAL A 396 -5.87 21.03 -5.27
C VAL A 396 -6.48 21.46 -6.59
N ARG A 397 -7.69 22.02 -6.55
CA ARG A 397 -8.39 22.59 -7.70
C ARG A 397 -8.61 24.09 -7.54
N ILE A 398 -8.24 24.85 -8.57
CA ILE A 398 -8.59 26.27 -8.71
C ILE A 398 -9.74 26.38 -9.69
N ARG A 399 -10.85 26.97 -9.26
CA ARG A 399 -12.06 27.17 -10.08
C ARG A 399 -12.28 28.65 -10.35
N PRO A 400 -11.97 29.15 -11.55
CA PRO A 400 -12.25 30.53 -11.94
C PRO A 400 -13.74 30.86 -11.77
N GLN A 401 -14.06 32.06 -11.28
CA GLN A 401 -15.44 32.51 -11.08
C GLN A 401 -15.74 33.80 -11.84
N SER A 402 -14.73 34.65 -12.03
CA SER A 402 -14.80 35.83 -12.89
C SER A 402 -13.42 36.09 -13.52
N TRP A 403 -13.41 36.72 -14.69
CA TRP A 403 -12.20 36.94 -15.49
C TRP A 403 -12.35 38.18 -16.38
N LYS A 404 -11.24 38.64 -16.94
CA LYS A 404 -11.18 39.69 -17.96
C LYS A 404 -10.75 39.09 -19.30
N ASN A 405 -11.52 39.37 -20.35
CA ASN A 405 -11.35 38.89 -21.73
C ASN A 405 -11.44 37.36 -21.94
N GLY A 406 -11.11 36.56 -20.93
CA GLY A 406 -11.19 35.09 -20.92
C GLY A 406 -10.40 34.49 -19.75
N ILE A 407 -10.52 33.19 -19.52
CA ILE A 407 -9.79 32.48 -18.47
C ILE A 407 -8.35 32.25 -18.93
N ALA A 408 -7.39 32.88 -18.25
CA ALA A 408 -5.97 32.52 -18.34
C ALA A 408 -5.37 32.53 -16.95
N LEU A 409 -4.68 31.44 -16.59
CA LEU A 409 -4.15 31.26 -15.25
C LEU A 409 -2.75 30.66 -15.28
N ARG A 410 -1.84 31.35 -14.58
CA ARG A 410 -0.57 30.82 -14.06
C ARG A 410 -0.62 30.88 -12.54
N PHE A 411 -0.07 29.91 -11.83
CA PHE A 411 -0.16 29.86 -10.38
C PHE A 411 0.99 29.11 -9.70
N GLU A 412 1.16 29.36 -8.41
CA GLU A 412 2.01 28.57 -7.51
C GLU A 412 1.23 28.25 -6.23
N LEU A 413 1.54 27.11 -5.62
CA LEU A 413 0.97 26.67 -4.36
C LEU A 413 2.03 26.75 -3.27
N TYR A 414 1.64 27.23 -2.08
CA TYR A 414 2.53 27.39 -0.95
C TYR A 414 2.06 26.59 0.26
N GLY A 415 3.03 26.11 1.02
CA GLY A 415 2.77 25.30 2.18
C GLY A 415 4.00 24.66 2.78
N CYS A 416 3.79 23.48 3.36
CA CYS A 416 4.84 22.62 3.92
C CYS A 416 4.33 21.18 3.99
N GLN A 417 5.24 20.27 4.31
CA GLN A 417 4.90 18.92 4.71
C GLN A 417 4.42 18.92 6.16
N ILE A 418 3.58 17.95 6.52
CA ILE A 418 3.09 17.77 7.90
C ILE A 418 4.28 17.58 8.84
N ILE A 419 5.26 16.80 8.39
CA ILE A 419 6.41 16.39 9.17
C ILE A 419 7.50 17.46 9.29
N ASP A 420 7.47 18.55 8.51
CA ASP A 420 8.51 19.58 8.54
C ASP A 420 8.55 20.32 9.89
N ALA A 421 7.45 20.26 10.64
CA ALA A 421 7.40 20.82 11.98
C ALA A 421 8.09 19.90 13.01
N PRO A 422 8.69 20.46 14.07
CA PRO A 422 9.34 19.67 15.12
C PRO A 422 8.36 18.71 15.79
N CYS A 423 8.84 17.49 16.09
CA CYS A 423 8.08 16.40 16.72
C CYS A 423 6.69 16.17 16.09
N SER A 424 6.64 16.04 14.76
CA SER A 424 5.40 15.97 13.99
C SER A 424 5.38 14.80 13.00
N GLU A 425 6.07 13.71 13.34
CA GLU A 425 6.17 12.50 12.51
C GLU A 425 4.89 11.68 12.61
N MET A 426 4.45 11.10 11.49
CA MET A 426 3.29 10.21 11.45
C MET A 426 3.67 8.88 12.10
N GLN A 427 2.84 8.39 13.03
CA GLN A 427 3.19 7.22 13.85
C GLN A 427 2.80 5.87 13.22
N GLY A 428 2.24 5.86 12.01
CA GLY A 428 2.15 4.64 11.19
C GLY A 428 0.73 4.15 10.92
N LEU A 429 -0.31 4.93 11.23
CA LEU A 429 -1.68 4.57 10.86
C LEU A 429 -1.88 4.68 9.35
N LEU A 430 -1.47 5.80 8.75
CA LEU A 430 -1.57 6.04 7.31
C LEU A 430 -0.67 5.09 6.51
N SER A 431 0.56 4.86 6.96
CA SER A 431 1.53 4.03 6.22
C SER A 431 1.35 2.53 6.41
N GLY A 432 0.56 2.09 7.40
CA GLY A 432 0.45 0.68 7.75
C GLY A 432 1.55 0.15 8.67
N LEU A 433 2.56 0.97 9.03
CA LEU A 433 3.62 0.58 9.95
C LEU A 433 3.08 0.17 11.33
N LEU A 434 2.00 0.81 11.78
CA LEU A 434 1.26 0.43 12.97
C LEU A 434 0.23 -0.65 12.57
N PRO A 435 0.39 -1.93 12.93
CA PRO A 435 -0.51 -3.02 12.55
C PRO A 435 -1.94 -2.88 13.12
N ASP A 436 -2.90 -3.52 12.46
CA ASP A 436 -4.32 -3.49 12.87
C ASP A 436 -4.56 -3.93 14.32
N ALA A 437 -3.73 -4.85 14.84
CA ALA A 437 -3.79 -5.34 16.22
C ALA A 437 -3.58 -4.23 17.27
N GLN A 438 -2.97 -3.11 16.89
CA GLN A 438 -2.71 -1.96 17.77
C GLN A 438 -3.81 -0.89 17.69
N ILE A 439 -4.86 -1.13 16.91
CA ILE A 439 -6.02 -0.25 16.78
C ILE A 439 -7.20 -0.94 17.47
N SER A 440 -7.81 -0.27 18.42
CA SER A 440 -9.00 -0.78 19.13
C SER A 440 -10.05 0.31 19.30
N ALA A 441 -11.30 -0.07 19.51
CA ALA A 441 -12.39 0.87 19.70
C ALA A 441 -13.32 0.39 20.82
N SER A 442 -14.09 1.31 21.39
CA SER A 442 -15.14 1.02 22.39
C SER A 442 -16.18 0.04 21.86
N SER A 443 -16.61 0.27 20.63
CA SER A 443 -17.62 -0.51 19.93
C SER A 443 -17.46 -0.34 18.42
N ALA A 444 -18.09 -1.21 17.63
CA ALA A 444 -18.13 -1.10 16.18
C ALA A 444 -19.52 -1.49 15.66
N ARG A 445 -20.00 -0.78 14.63
CA ARG A 445 -21.31 -1.01 14.01
C ARG A 445 -21.38 -2.31 13.23
N ASP A 446 -20.32 -2.62 12.50
CA ASP A 446 -20.27 -3.80 11.64
C ASP A 446 -19.65 -4.98 12.38
N MET A 447 -20.30 -6.14 12.30
CA MET A 447 -19.80 -7.39 12.88
C MET A 447 -18.48 -7.87 12.23
N LEU A 448 -18.19 -7.38 11.01
CA LEU A 448 -16.95 -7.60 10.25
C LEU A 448 -16.00 -6.38 10.31
N TRP A 449 -16.10 -5.57 11.36
CA TRP A 449 -15.24 -4.40 11.55
C TRP A 449 -13.75 -4.77 11.42
N SER A 450 -13.06 -4.10 10.49
CA SER A 450 -11.61 -4.15 10.37
C SER A 450 -11.00 -2.90 11.01
N PRO A 451 -10.06 -3.03 11.97
CA PRO A 451 -9.39 -1.88 12.58
C PRO A 451 -8.66 -1.00 11.56
N GLY A 452 -8.19 -1.58 10.45
CA GLY A 452 -7.58 -0.86 9.33
C GLY A 452 -8.51 0.19 8.70
N ASN A 453 -9.82 0.07 8.86
CA ASN A 453 -10.77 1.08 8.37
C ASN A 453 -10.61 2.43 9.08
N ALA A 454 -10.00 2.49 10.27
CA ALA A 454 -9.78 3.74 11.00
C ALA A 454 -8.54 4.53 10.54
N ARG A 455 -7.77 4.01 9.58
CA ARG A 455 -6.55 4.65 9.06
C ARG A 455 -6.86 5.91 8.25
N LEU A 456 -6.08 6.97 8.48
CA LEU A 456 -6.16 8.24 7.75
C LEU A 456 -5.93 8.04 6.24
N VAL A 457 -6.76 8.67 5.40
CA VAL A 457 -6.75 8.66 3.92
C VAL A 457 -6.96 7.28 3.30
N ALA A 458 -6.13 6.29 3.63
CA ALA A 458 -6.06 5.00 2.98
C ALA A 458 -7.37 4.17 3.02
N SER A 459 -8.17 4.35 4.07
CA SER A 459 -9.43 3.63 4.20
C SER A 459 -10.52 4.26 3.32
N HIS A 460 -11.19 3.43 2.52
CA HIS A 460 -12.43 3.77 1.81
C HIS A 460 -13.65 3.94 2.74
N SER A 461 -13.48 3.64 4.03
CA SER A 461 -14.49 3.68 5.09
C SER A 461 -13.98 4.52 6.28
N GLY A 462 -14.39 4.20 7.50
CA GLY A 462 -13.93 4.78 8.75
C GLY A 462 -14.53 4.06 9.94
N TRP A 463 -14.11 4.42 11.15
CA TRP A 463 -14.72 3.89 12.37
C TRP A 463 -16.11 4.46 12.62
N PHE A 464 -17.07 3.55 12.77
CA PHE A 464 -18.45 3.81 13.17
C PHE A 464 -18.75 3.02 14.46
N PRO A 465 -19.16 3.66 15.56
CA PRO A 465 -19.48 2.96 16.80
C PRO A 465 -20.78 2.15 16.66
N GLY A 466 -20.93 1.15 17.52
CA GLY A 466 -22.06 0.22 17.55
C GLY A 466 -23.43 0.89 17.77
N PRO A 467 -23.58 1.75 18.79
CA PRO A 467 -24.85 2.40 19.07
C PRO A 467 -25.29 3.35 17.95
N ALA A 468 -26.54 3.21 17.49
CA ALA A 468 -27.12 4.12 16.49
C ALA A 468 -27.27 5.57 16.99
N GLN A 469 -27.37 5.75 18.31
CA GLN A 469 -27.34 7.06 18.98
C GLN A 469 -26.30 7.02 20.11
N PRO A 470 -25.03 7.29 19.80
CA PRO A 470 -23.96 7.28 20.80
C PRO A 470 -24.10 8.46 21.77
N LEU A 471 -23.71 8.24 23.04
CA LEU A 471 -23.62 9.29 24.05
C LEU A 471 -22.25 9.99 23.95
N ALA A 472 -22.25 11.31 24.16
CA ALA A 472 -21.03 12.11 24.06
C ALA A 472 -20.02 11.69 25.13
N GLY A 473 -18.80 11.37 24.70
CA GLY A 473 -17.70 10.99 25.59
C GLY A 473 -17.70 9.53 26.07
N GLU A 474 -18.65 8.68 25.64
CA GLU A 474 -18.63 7.24 25.98
C GLU A 474 -17.88 6.40 24.94
N GLU A 475 -18.07 6.71 23.66
CA GLU A 475 -17.37 6.04 22.57
C GLU A 475 -15.93 6.54 22.43
N TRP A 476 -15.02 5.64 22.07
CA TRP A 476 -13.61 5.97 21.85
C TRP A 476 -12.97 5.11 20.78
N LEU A 477 -12.00 5.71 20.09
CA LEU A 477 -11.03 5.03 19.25
C LEU A 477 -9.66 5.11 19.92
N GLN A 478 -8.97 3.99 20.04
CA GLN A 478 -7.67 3.85 20.70
C GLN A 478 -6.60 3.40 19.72
N VAL A 479 -5.43 3.98 19.88
CA VAL A 479 -4.20 3.62 19.16
C VAL A 479 -3.13 3.28 20.20
N ASP A 480 -2.54 2.10 20.08
CA ASP A 480 -1.35 1.68 20.81
C ASP A 480 -0.11 1.93 19.93
N LEU A 481 0.76 2.85 20.35
CA LEU A 481 1.98 3.19 19.64
C LEU A 481 3.08 2.11 19.81
N GLY A 482 2.83 1.08 20.63
CA GLY A 482 3.71 -0.06 20.91
C GLY A 482 4.88 0.26 21.84
N VAL A 483 5.35 1.51 21.81
CA VAL A 483 6.35 2.05 22.72
C VAL A 483 5.94 3.44 23.18
N PRO A 484 6.41 3.90 24.36
CA PRO A 484 6.20 5.28 24.78
C PRO A 484 6.80 6.26 23.76
N LYS A 485 6.00 7.23 23.33
CA LYS A 485 6.36 8.30 22.40
C LYS A 485 5.98 9.65 22.98
N THR A 486 6.61 10.71 22.48
CA THR A 486 6.15 12.09 22.69
C THR A 486 5.08 12.39 21.64
N VAL A 487 3.83 12.55 22.06
CA VAL A 487 2.70 12.87 21.19
C VAL A 487 2.43 14.36 21.22
N ARG A 488 2.30 14.97 20.05
CA ARG A 488 2.14 16.43 19.89
C ARG A 488 0.92 16.84 19.08
N GLY A 489 0.30 15.90 18.37
CA GLY A 489 -0.86 16.22 17.56
C GLY A 489 -1.63 14.99 17.09
N ILE A 490 -2.81 15.25 16.56
CA ILE A 490 -3.69 14.28 15.94
C ILE A 490 -4.22 14.89 14.65
N ILE A 491 -4.30 14.07 13.61
CA ILE A 491 -5.03 14.38 12.40
C ILE A 491 -6.32 13.57 12.42
N THR A 492 -7.47 14.24 12.36
CA THR A 492 -8.77 13.58 12.27
C THR A 492 -9.33 13.75 10.87
N GLN A 493 -10.06 12.75 10.39
CA GLN A 493 -10.80 12.79 9.13
C GLN A 493 -12.16 12.13 9.36
N GLY A 494 -13.18 12.52 8.62
CA GLY A 494 -14.47 11.85 8.67
C GLY A 494 -14.42 10.49 7.96
N ALA A 495 -15.59 9.90 7.74
CA ALA A 495 -15.75 8.59 7.13
C ALA A 495 -16.92 8.57 6.15
N ARG A 496 -16.86 7.64 5.20
CA ARG A 496 -17.97 7.28 4.30
C ARG A 496 -18.46 5.88 4.67
N GLY A 497 -19.75 5.72 4.91
CA GLY A 497 -20.40 4.43 5.09
C GLY A 497 -20.52 3.70 3.75
N GLY A 498 -20.40 2.37 3.79
CA GLY A 498 -20.39 1.50 2.60
C GLY A 498 -21.62 1.64 1.69
N GLU A 499 -21.47 1.23 0.43
CA GLU A 499 -22.50 1.34 -0.61
C GLU A 499 -23.73 0.47 -0.27
N GLY A 500 -24.84 1.14 0.07
CA GLY A 500 -26.14 0.51 0.27
C GLY A 500 -27.33 1.44 0.09
N THR A 501 -27.14 2.77 0.12
CA THR A 501 -28.18 3.74 -0.19
C THR A 501 -27.54 5.02 -0.72
N SER A 502 -28.04 5.52 -1.85
CA SER A 502 -27.64 6.79 -2.47
C SER A 502 -28.14 8.02 -1.69
N SER A 503 -28.06 8.02 -0.37
CA SER A 503 -28.45 9.16 0.46
C SER A 503 -27.23 9.82 1.11
N THR A 504 -27.35 11.12 1.33
CA THR A 504 -26.40 11.97 2.06
C THR A 504 -26.15 11.52 3.51
N ASP A 505 -26.83 10.47 3.99
CA ASP A 505 -26.78 9.96 5.36
C ASP A 505 -25.58 9.07 5.66
N ASN A 506 -24.78 8.69 4.66
CA ASN A 506 -23.61 7.84 4.84
C ASN A 506 -22.30 8.64 5.03
N ARG A 507 -22.34 9.97 5.10
CA ARG A 507 -21.14 10.82 5.25
C ARG A 507 -21.06 11.36 6.67
N ALA A 508 -20.33 10.66 7.53
CA ALA A 508 -20.22 10.98 8.94
C ALA A 508 -18.87 11.60 9.29
N PHE A 509 -18.86 12.54 10.24
CA PHE A 509 -17.61 13.13 10.73
C PHE A 509 -17.76 13.70 12.14
N VAL A 510 -16.68 13.64 12.91
CA VAL A 510 -16.60 14.20 14.26
C VAL A 510 -16.31 15.70 14.17
N ARG A 511 -17.13 16.52 14.85
CA ARG A 511 -17.03 17.98 14.90
C ARG A 511 -16.32 18.50 16.14
N LYS A 512 -16.38 17.77 17.26
CA LYS A 512 -15.63 18.06 18.49
C LYS A 512 -15.24 16.79 19.18
N TYR A 513 -14.08 16.76 19.83
CA TYR A 513 -13.59 15.60 20.56
C TYR A 513 -12.66 15.98 21.71
N ARG A 514 -12.45 15.04 22.63
CA ARG A 514 -11.40 15.08 23.66
C ARG A 514 -10.34 14.03 23.37
N VAL A 515 -9.13 14.25 23.88
CA VAL A 515 -8.01 13.32 23.73
C VAL A 515 -7.56 12.86 25.11
N ALA A 516 -7.46 11.55 25.30
CA ALA A 516 -6.85 10.95 26.47
C ALA A 516 -5.58 10.20 26.09
N HIS A 517 -4.67 10.08 27.05
CA HIS A 517 -3.39 9.41 26.90
C HIS A 517 -3.09 8.53 28.11
N SER A 518 -2.30 7.48 27.89
CA SER A 518 -1.87 6.53 28.92
C SER A 518 -0.52 5.91 28.56
N LEU A 519 0.25 5.49 29.56
CA LEU A 519 1.49 4.73 29.39
C LEU A 519 1.30 3.21 29.56
N ASP A 520 0.26 2.81 30.29
CA ASP A 520 0.02 1.42 30.69
C ASP A 520 -1.29 0.84 30.14
N GLY A 521 -2.12 1.69 29.51
CA GLY A 521 -3.43 1.35 28.95
C GLY A 521 -4.54 1.25 30.00
N LYS A 522 -4.25 1.53 31.28
CA LYS A 522 -5.18 1.41 32.41
C LYS A 522 -5.47 2.75 33.05
N ASP A 523 -4.44 3.52 33.33
CA ASP A 523 -4.55 4.86 33.92
C ASP A 523 -4.59 5.90 32.80
N TRP A 524 -5.71 6.62 32.70
CA TRP A 524 -5.97 7.55 31.60
C TRP A 524 -6.02 9.00 32.08
N GLY A 525 -5.18 9.84 31.47
CA GLY A 525 -5.21 11.30 31.64
C GLY A 525 -5.77 11.99 30.39
N PHE A 526 -6.52 13.09 30.55
CA PHE A 526 -6.94 13.91 29.42
C PHE A 526 -5.89 14.95 29.07
N VAL A 527 -5.77 15.30 27.79
CA VAL A 527 -5.03 16.48 27.36
C VAL A 527 -5.77 17.72 27.87
N MET A 528 -5.08 18.52 28.67
CA MET A 528 -5.68 19.67 29.37
C MET A 528 -5.56 20.95 28.53
N ASP A 529 -6.51 21.86 28.69
CA ASP A 529 -6.41 23.21 28.15
C ASP A 529 -5.63 24.08 29.14
N SER A 530 -4.49 24.61 28.70
CA SER A 530 -3.61 25.43 29.53
C SER A 530 -4.28 26.70 30.07
N LYS A 531 -5.36 27.18 29.46
CA LYS A 531 -6.11 28.35 29.94
C LYS A 531 -7.15 28.02 31.00
N THR A 532 -7.82 26.86 30.88
CA THR A 532 -8.98 26.52 31.70
C THR A 532 -8.70 25.44 32.73
N SER A 533 -7.58 24.71 32.61
CA SER A 533 -7.26 23.54 33.43
C SER A 533 -8.35 22.46 33.42
N LEU A 534 -9.16 22.42 32.36
CA LEU A 534 -10.17 21.39 32.10
C LEU A 534 -9.74 20.52 30.91
N PRO A 535 -10.31 19.31 30.74
CA PRO A 535 -10.11 18.51 29.54
C PRO A 535 -10.39 19.32 28.28
N LYS A 536 -9.40 19.42 27.39
CA LYS A 536 -9.48 20.26 26.20
C LYS A 536 -10.46 19.67 25.20
N ILE A 537 -11.42 20.49 24.76
CA ILE A 537 -12.32 20.15 23.66
C ILE A 537 -11.71 20.68 22.36
N PHE A 538 -11.28 19.76 21.51
CA PHE A 538 -10.74 20.06 20.19
C PHE A 538 -11.87 20.24 19.18
N GLU A 539 -11.70 21.19 18.26
CA GLU A 539 -12.53 21.25 17.05
C GLU A 539 -12.12 20.10 16.12
N GLY A 540 -13.09 19.39 15.57
CA GLY A 540 -12.90 18.30 14.61
C GLY A 540 -13.03 18.76 13.17
N ASN A 541 -13.58 17.88 12.35
CA ASN A 541 -13.78 18.05 10.92
C ASN A 541 -15.02 18.89 10.58
N THR A 542 -14.94 19.56 9.44
CA THR A 542 -16.06 20.26 8.82
C THR A 542 -16.62 19.52 7.59
N HIS A 543 -15.89 18.50 7.12
CA HIS A 543 -16.18 17.67 5.96
C HIS A 543 -15.74 16.22 6.21
N TYR A 544 -16.31 15.26 5.49
CA TYR A 544 -16.01 13.84 5.69
C TYR A 544 -14.66 13.41 5.09
N ASP A 545 -14.23 14.05 4.00
CA ASP A 545 -12.94 13.77 3.34
C ASP A 545 -11.79 14.64 3.87
N THR A 546 -12.01 15.93 4.17
CA THR A 546 -10.87 16.81 4.43
C THR A 546 -10.35 16.65 5.86
N PRO A 547 -9.07 16.27 6.03
CA PRO A 547 -8.50 16.04 7.34
C PRO A 547 -8.14 17.36 8.04
N GLU A 548 -8.20 17.33 9.38
CA GLU A 548 -7.93 18.48 10.24
C GLU A 548 -6.79 18.14 11.19
N LEU A 549 -5.74 18.96 11.16
CA LEU A 549 -4.60 18.85 12.06
C LEU A 549 -4.85 19.64 13.34
N ARG A 550 -4.78 18.97 14.49
CA ARG A 550 -4.82 19.60 15.81
C ARG A 550 -3.56 19.29 16.60
N ARG A 551 -2.85 20.36 16.98
CA ARG A 551 -1.64 20.29 17.82
C ARG A 551 -1.98 20.63 19.27
N PHE A 552 -1.23 20.05 20.19
CA PHE A 552 -1.29 20.32 21.62
C PHE A 552 0.12 20.25 22.21
N GLU A 553 0.22 20.57 23.51
CA GLU A 553 1.49 20.49 24.24
C GLU A 553 2.00 19.05 24.27
N GLU A 554 3.32 18.89 24.20
CA GLU A 554 3.96 17.59 24.10
C GLU A 554 3.59 16.71 25.32
N THR A 555 3.02 15.55 25.03
CA THR A 555 2.47 14.63 26.02
C THR A 555 3.10 13.26 25.86
N LEU A 556 3.60 12.67 26.94
CA LEU A 556 4.17 11.33 26.90
C LEU A 556 3.05 10.28 26.90
N ALA A 557 3.01 9.42 25.88
CA ALA A 557 1.96 8.43 25.74
C ALA A 557 2.47 7.18 25.00
N GLN A 558 1.97 6.01 25.38
CA GLN A 558 2.00 4.82 24.53
C GLN A 558 0.61 4.57 23.94
N PHE A 559 -0.45 4.79 24.71
CA PHE A 559 -1.82 4.65 24.27
C PHE A 559 -2.48 6.03 24.14
N VAL A 560 -3.18 6.24 23.04
CA VAL A 560 -3.94 7.47 22.79
C VAL A 560 -5.38 7.10 22.50
N ARG A 561 -6.33 7.80 23.14
CA ARG A 561 -7.77 7.67 22.89
C ARG A 561 -8.37 8.97 22.41
N ILE A 562 -9.26 8.87 21.42
CA ILE A 562 -10.07 9.98 20.92
C ILE A 562 -11.51 9.73 21.30
N TYR A 563 -12.10 10.68 22.03
CA TYR A 563 -13.48 10.63 22.52
C TYR A 563 -14.35 11.65 21.77
N PRO A 564 -15.25 11.23 20.86
CA PRO A 564 -16.15 12.14 20.17
C PRO A 564 -17.17 12.81 21.12
N GLU A 565 -17.33 14.13 20.96
CA GLU A 565 -18.24 14.97 21.77
C GLU A 565 -19.40 15.54 20.95
N ARG A 566 -19.12 15.87 19.68
CA ARG A 566 -20.13 16.34 18.71
C ARG A 566 -19.78 15.81 17.34
N TRP A 567 -20.80 15.56 16.52
CA TRP A 567 -20.64 14.97 15.19
C TRP A 567 -21.66 15.52 14.20
N SER A 568 -21.54 15.10 12.95
CA SER A 568 -22.49 15.38 11.88
C SER A 568 -23.86 14.71 12.12
N PRO A 569 -24.95 15.14 11.45
CA PRO A 569 -26.26 14.47 11.57
C PRO A 569 -26.24 12.96 11.25
N ALA A 570 -25.29 12.52 10.42
CA ALA A 570 -25.10 11.11 10.05
C ALA A 570 -24.47 10.23 11.16
N GLY A 571 -24.10 10.82 12.30
CA GLY A 571 -23.44 10.10 13.40
C GLY A 571 -21.92 10.30 13.45
N ILE A 572 -21.27 9.42 14.22
CA ILE A 572 -19.81 9.38 14.36
C ILE A 572 -19.23 8.56 13.20
N GLY A 573 -18.30 9.18 12.48
CA GLY A 573 -17.45 8.54 11.48
C GLY A 573 -16.06 9.13 11.62
N MET A 574 -15.04 8.30 11.79
CA MET A 574 -13.70 8.81 12.07
C MET A 574 -12.58 7.95 11.47
N ARG A 575 -11.62 8.62 10.86
CA ARG A 575 -10.28 8.12 10.55
C ARG A 575 -9.27 8.99 11.26
N VAL A 576 -8.11 8.44 11.61
CA VAL A 576 -7.14 9.13 12.46
C VAL A 576 -5.69 8.81 12.08
N GLU A 577 -4.80 9.78 12.34
CA GLU A 577 -3.36 9.61 12.42
C GLU A 577 -2.84 10.32 13.68
N ILE A 578 -1.82 9.74 14.33
CA ILE A 578 -1.16 10.31 15.50
C ILE A 578 0.16 10.95 15.05
N LEU A 579 0.45 12.13 15.60
CA LEU A 579 1.70 12.84 15.34
C LEU A 579 2.55 12.92 16.60
N GLY A 580 3.83 12.62 16.45
CA GLY A 580 4.77 12.61 17.56
C GLY A 580 6.21 12.42 17.13
N CYS A 581 7.03 12.02 18.10
CA CYS A 581 8.43 11.65 17.92
C CYS A 581 8.88 10.72 19.06
N ASP A 582 10.09 10.18 18.93
CA ASP A 582 10.72 9.41 20.00
C ASP A 582 11.01 10.24 21.24
N VAL A 583 11.01 9.58 22.39
CA VAL A 583 11.25 10.22 23.70
C VAL A 583 12.71 10.67 23.77
N PRO A 584 12.99 11.95 24.08
CA PRO A 584 14.36 12.45 24.19
C PRO A 584 15.16 11.67 25.25
N GLY A 585 16.35 11.18 24.90
CA GLY A 585 17.31 10.60 25.85
C GLY A 585 17.35 9.07 25.94
N LYS A 586 16.61 8.32 25.12
CA LYS A 586 16.93 6.90 24.86
C LYS A 586 17.90 6.81 23.68
N PRO A 587 19.12 6.26 23.83
CA PRO A 587 19.88 5.85 22.67
C PRO A 587 19.10 4.77 21.91
N GLU A 588 19.08 4.86 20.59
CA GLU A 588 18.55 3.82 19.70
C GLU A 588 19.08 2.46 20.18
N LEU A 589 18.18 1.58 20.64
CA LEU A 589 18.56 0.19 20.84
C LEU A 589 18.93 -0.33 19.47
N CYS A 590 20.23 -0.51 19.23
CA CYS A 590 20.73 -1.28 18.09
C CYS A 590 20.06 -2.65 18.15
N THR A 591 19.04 -2.90 17.35
CA THR A 591 18.62 -4.25 16.98
C THR A 591 19.63 -4.81 15.98
N GLY A 592 20.88 -4.93 16.44
CA GLY A 592 21.89 -5.75 15.82
C GLY A 592 21.51 -7.20 16.07
N VAL A 593 20.72 -7.78 15.17
CA VAL A 593 20.71 -9.24 14.99
C VAL A 593 22.08 -9.58 14.41
N SER A 594 23.06 -9.76 15.30
CA SER A 594 24.28 -10.44 14.95
C SER A 594 23.92 -11.90 14.72
N HIS A 595 23.93 -12.32 13.46
CA HIS A 595 24.04 -13.73 13.12
C HIS A 595 25.44 -14.19 13.59
N SER A 596 25.52 -14.67 14.82
CA SER A 596 26.64 -15.46 15.29
C SER A 596 26.51 -16.87 14.71
N PHE A 597 27.39 -17.18 13.78
CA PHE A 597 27.67 -18.55 13.37
C PHE A 597 28.06 -19.38 14.60
N TYR A 598 27.40 -20.52 14.78
CA TYR A 598 27.82 -21.56 15.71
C TYR A 598 29.22 -22.07 15.32
N SER A 599 30.21 -21.79 16.15
CA SER A 599 31.33 -22.69 16.38
C SER A 599 31.63 -22.66 17.87
N GLY A 600 31.47 -23.81 18.52
CA GLY A 600 31.37 -23.91 19.97
C GLY A 600 32.64 -23.54 20.73
N GLN A 601 32.43 -23.04 21.95
CA GLN A 601 33.09 -23.51 23.16
C GLN A 601 32.42 -22.87 24.37
N SER A 602 32.20 -23.68 25.38
CA SER A 602 31.83 -23.32 26.75
C SER A 602 32.84 -22.37 27.37
N GLU A 603 32.39 -21.33 28.08
CA GLU A 603 32.65 -21.15 29.53
C GLU A 603 32.16 -19.80 30.11
N PHE A 604 31.61 -19.93 31.34
CA PHE A 604 31.49 -19.00 32.48
C PHE A 604 31.29 -17.48 32.30
N ALA A 605 30.13 -17.00 32.75
CA ALA A 605 29.88 -15.60 33.06
C ALA A 605 30.42 -15.24 34.46
N VAL A 606 31.32 -14.26 34.53
CA VAL A 606 31.72 -13.57 35.76
C VAL A 606 31.05 -12.20 35.78
N PHE A 607 30.26 -11.91 36.82
CA PHE A 607 29.68 -10.60 37.10
C PHE A 607 30.74 -9.67 37.72
N CYS A 608 30.82 -8.42 37.27
CA CYS A 608 31.38 -7.30 38.03
C CYS A 608 30.65 -6.00 37.67
N GLU A 609 29.98 -5.40 38.66
CA GLU A 609 29.51 -4.02 38.66
C GLU A 609 30.69 -3.04 38.73
N GLY A 610 30.48 -1.81 38.25
CA GLY A 610 31.28 -0.66 38.71
C GLY A 610 31.63 0.36 37.65
N SER A 611 30.85 1.44 37.58
CA SER A 611 31.27 2.70 36.99
C SER A 611 32.23 3.44 37.92
N SER A 612 33.44 3.77 37.47
CA SER A 612 33.99 5.13 37.59
C SER A 612 35.36 5.28 36.91
N THR A 613 35.42 6.34 36.09
CA THR A 613 36.58 7.20 35.78
C THR A 613 37.77 6.71 34.94
N GLN A 614 37.93 7.45 33.83
CA GLN A 614 39.17 8.02 33.26
C GLN A 614 39.88 7.35 32.06
N ARG A 615 39.85 8.16 30.97
CA ARG A 615 40.90 8.51 30.00
C ARG A 615 41.52 7.43 29.10
N CYS A 616 41.35 7.72 27.81
CA CYS A 616 42.11 7.25 26.65
C CYS A 616 43.63 7.17 26.88
N THR A 617 44.27 6.14 26.31
CA THR A 617 45.36 6.31 25.33
C THR A 617 45.61 5.01 24.56
N ARG A 618 45.86 5.17 23.27
CA ARG A 618 46.22 4.16 22.29
C ARG A 618 47.69 3.77 22.53
N SER A 619 48.00 2.47 22.65
CA SER A 619 49.33 1.98 22.28
C SER A 619 49.24 0.57 21.71
N SER A 620 49.73 0.48 20.48
CA SER A 620 50.14 -0.73 19.77
C SER A 620 51.13 -1.55 20.60
N VAL A 621 51.14 -2.88 20.45
CA VAL A 621 52.33 -3.67 20.07
C VAL A 621 51.93 -5.13 19.78
N SER A 622 52.66 -5.68 18.83
CA SER A 622 52.66 -6.95 18.13
C SER A 622 52.60 -8.25 18.95
N TRP A 623 52.00 -9.23 18.28
CA TRP A 623 52.17 -10.67 18.35
C TRP A 623 53.56 -11.19 18.74
N GLN A 624 53.56 -12.22 19.59
CA GLN A 624 54.50 -13.34 19.45
C GLN A 624 53.85 -14.65 19.92
N PHE A 625 53.84 -15.61 19.00
CA PHE A 625 53.50 -17.01 19.19
C PHE A 625 54.50 -17.69 20.14
N LEU A 626 54.00 -18.45 21.11
CA LEU A 626 54.71 -19.59 21.68
C LEU A 626 53.75 -20.76 21.80
N ALA A 627 53.96 -21.74 20.93
CA ALA A 627 53.42 -23.08 21.03
C ALA A 627 53.96 -23.77 22.28
N TRP A 628 53.17 -24.62 22.93
CA TRP A 628 53.69 -25.79 23.63
C TRP A 628 52.67 -26.94 23.59
N ASN A 629 53.23 -28.12 23.35
CA ASN A 629 52.58 -29.40 23.08
C ASN A 629 52.00 -30.06 24.33
N SER A 630 50.96 -30.86 24.07
CA SER A 630 50.69 -32.22 24.59
C SER A 630 50.76 -32.49 26.10
N LEU A 631 49.69 -33.06 26.66
CA LEU A 631 49.60 -34.49 27.03
C LEU A 631 48.33 -34.76 27.88
N HIS A 632 47.66 -35.87 27.53
CA HIS A 632 46.87 -36.82 28.34
C HIS A 632 45.91 -36.28 29.44
N LEU A 633 44.64 -36.67 29.46
CA LEU A 633 44.10 -38.05 29.45
C LEU A 633 42.66 -38.06 28.94
#